data_AF-A0AAD3MQ67-F1
#
_entry.id   AF-A0AAD3MQ67-F1
#
_cell.length_a   1.000
_cell.length_b   1.000
_cell.length_c   1.000
_cell.angle_alpha   90.00
_cell.angle_beta   90.00
_cell.angle_gamma   90.00
#
_symmetry.space_group_name_H-M   'P 1'
#
loop_
_entity.id
_entity.type
_entity.pdbx_description
1 polymer ?
#
loop_
_entity_poly.entity_id
_entity_poly.type
_entity_poly.pdbx_seq_one_letter_code
_entity_poly.pdbx_strand_id
1 'polypeptide(L)'
;SVPECDEERRINEEDDRGREGEEKEQEEDERSSDEGFMGMTPLLQAHHAMERMEEFVHKVWEGRWRVIPHDVLPDWLKDNDFLLHGHRPPMPSFRACFKSIFRIHTETGNIWTHLLGCLFFLCLGLMYMFRPNMSFVAPVQEKVVIGMFFLGAILCLSFSWLFHTVYCHSEGVSRVFSKLDYSGIAFLIMGSFVPWLYYSFYCSPQPCFIYLIVVCILGLSAITVSQCDFFATPQYRGVRAGVFVGLGLSGVVPTLHFVISEGLIRATTIGQMGWLLLMATLYITGAC
;
A
#
# COMPACT_ATOMS: atom_id res chain seq x y z
N SER A 1 34.41 43.43 44.07
CA SER A 1 33.83 42.41 43.18
C SER A 1 33.50 41.20 44.05
N VAL A 2 32.35 41.26 44.73
CA VAL A 2 31.78 40.15 45.51
C VAL A 2 30.28 40.08 45.17
N PRO A 3 29.89 39.56 43.99
CA PRO A 3 28.50 39.12 43.78
C PRO A 3 28.36 37.65 43.38
N GLU A 4 29.41 36.99 42.88
CA GLU A 4 29.32 35.65 42.26
C GLU A 4 29.12 34.50 43.28
N CYS A 5 29.73 34.57 44.48
CA CYS A 5 29.63 33.45 45.45
C CYS A 5 28.24 33.31 46.12
N ASP A 6 27.43 34.37 46.19
CA ASP A 6 26.09 34.32 46.81
C ASP A 6 24.99 33.91 45.83
N GLU A 7 25.28 33.95 44.53
CA GLU A 7 24.38 33.52 43.45
C GLU A 7 24.55 32.01 43.21
N GLU A 8 25.79 31.52 43.18
CA GLU A 8 26.10 30.09 43.05
C GLU A 8 25.60 29.25 44.24
N ARG A 9 25.61 29.83 45.46
CA ARG A 9 25.05 29.17 46.65
C ARG A 9 23.52 29.12 46.64
N ARG A 10 22.86 30.15 46.10
CA ARG A 10 21.40 30.18 45.95
C ARG A 10 20.90 29.21 44.88
N ILE A 11 21.64 29.07 43.78
CA ILE A 11 21.34 28.12 42.70
C ILE A 11 21.44 26.68 43.23
N ASN A 12 22.50 26.35 44.00
CA ASN A 12 22.63 25.01 44.58
C ASN A 12 21.53 24.70 45.64
N GLU A 13 21.08 25.68 46.42
CA GLU A 13 19.98 25.48 47.38
C GLU A 13 18.58 25.42 46.74
N GLU A 14 18.41 25.96 45.52
CA GLU A 14 17.19 25.80 44.71
C GLU A 14 17.18 24.46 43.97
N ASP A 15 18.35 24.00 43.50
CA ASP A 15 18.50 22.71 42.80
C ASP A 15 18.32 21.52 43.76
N ASP A 16 18.87 21.59 44.99
CA ASP A 16 18.63 20.57 46.03
C ASP A 16 17.15 20.54 46.47
N ARG A 17 16.48 21.70 46.54
CA ARG A 17 15.05 21.77 46.86
C ARG A 17 14.15 21.27 45.72
N GLY A 18 14.56 21.47 44.47
CA GLY A 18 13.89 20.91 43.29
C GLY A 18 14.00 19.38 43.26
N ARG A 19 15.19 18.87 43.59
CA ARG A 19 15.47 17.43 43.62
C ARG A 19 14.75 16.69 44.77
N GLU A 20 14.68 17.29 45.95
CA GLU A 20 13.85 16.78 47.06
C GLU A 20 12.34 16.83 46.74
N GLY A 21 11.91 17.78 45.90
CA GLY A 21 10.53 17.88 45.41
C GLY A 21 10.18 16.77 44.41
N GLU A 22 11.07 16.51 43.45
CA GLU A 22 10.90 15.44 42.45
C GLU A 22 10.98 14.04 43.07
N GLU A 23 11.85 13.82 44.07
CA GLU A 23 11.91 12.55 44.81
C GLU A 23 10.65 12.32 45.65
N LYS A 24 10.07 13.38 46.22
CA LYS A 24 8.78 13.28 46.94
C LYS A 24 7.60 13.06 46.00
N GLU A 25 7.57 13.68 44.83
CA GLU A 25 6.52 13.42 43.83
C GLU A 25 6.63 11.98 43.29
N GLN A 26 7.84 11.43 43.11
CA GLN A 26 8.03 10.03 42.74
C GLN A 26 7.64 9.06 43.86
N GLU A 27 8.00 9.36 45.13
CA GLU A 27 7.55 8.56 46.27
C GLU A 27 6.03 8.65 46.49
N GLU A 28 5.40 9.80 46.23
CA GLU A 28 3.95 9.97 46.29
C GLU A 28 3.24 9.27 45.12
N ASP A 29 3.79 9.26 43.91
CA ASP A 29 3.24 8.51 42.77
C ASP A 29 3.41 6.99 42.97
N GLU A 30 4.53 6.52 43.53
CA GLU A 30 4.73 5.12 43.93
C GLU A 30 3.79 4.73 45.08
N ARG A 31 3.58 5.59 46.09
CA ARG A 31 2.60 5.34 47.16
C ARG A 31 1.16 5.37 46.67
N SER A 32 0.81 6.31 45.80
CA SER A 32 -0.51 6.46 45.16
C SER A 32 -0.85 5.23 44.33
N SER A 33 0.12 4.71 43.59
CA SER A 33 -0.06 3.49 42.81
C SER A 33 -0.10 2.22 43.66
N ASP A 34 0.61 2.15 44.79
CA ASP A 34 0.49 1.06 45.77
C ASP A 34 -0.84 1.10 46.56
N GLU A 35 -1.35 2.28 46.90
CA GLU A 35 -2.64 2.45 47.59
C GLU A 35 -3.83 2.12 46.67
N GLY A 36 -3.75 2.44 45.37
CA GLY A 36 -4.72 2.01 44.37
C GLY A 36 -4.67 0.50 44.05
N PHE A 37 -3.51 -0.13 44.24
CA PHE A 37 -3.27 -1.56 44.01
C PHE A 37 -3.78 -2.43 45.17
N MET A 38 -3.71 -1.94 46.41
CA MET A 38 -4.20 -2.65 47.61
C MET A 38 -5.73 -2.69 47.76
N GLY A 39 -6.47 -1.81 47.07
CA GLY A 39 -7.94 -1.73 47.15
C GLY A 39 -8.71 -2.47 46.06
N MET A 40 -8.00 -3.10 45.11
CA MET A 40 -8.60 -3.70 43.92
C MET A 40 -8.96 -5.17 44.16
N THR A 41 -10.08 -5.64 43.59
CA THR A 41 -10.41 -7.07 43.69
C THR A 41 -9.31 -7.91 43.02
N PRO A 42 -8.97 -9.10 43.53
CA PRO A 42 -7.88 -9.93 43.01
C PRO A 42 -7.99 -10.24 41.50
N LEU A 43 -9.22 -10.25 40.98
CA LEU A 43 -9.51 -10.47 39.57
C LEU A 43 -9.12 -9.26 38.71
N LEU A 44 -9.38 -8.04 39.18
CA LEU A 44 -9.02 -6.81 38.46
C LEU A 44 -7.51 -6.57 38.48
N GLN A 45 -6.83 -6.95 39.56
CA GLN A 45 -5.37 -6.93 39.66
C GLN A 45 -4.70 -7.94 38.72
N ALA A 46 -5.27 -9.16 38.61
CA ALA A 46 -4.83 -10.15 37.64
C ALA A 46 -5.06 -9.68 36.19
N HIS A 47 -6.19 -9.03 35.91
CA HIS A 47 -6.48 -8.46 34.60
C HIS A 47 -5.47 -7.37 34.21
N HIS A 48 -5.18 -6.44 35.13
CA HIS A 48 -4.20 -5.38 34.88
C HIS A 48 -2.76 -5.92 34.72
N ALA A 49 -2.40 -6.96 35.49
CA ALA A 49 -1.12 -7.64 35.35
C ALA A 49 -1.01 -8.38 34.01
N MET A 50 -2.10 -8.99 33.54
CA MET A 50 -2.19 -9.60 32.21
C MET A 50 -2.04 -8.55 31.11
N GLU A 51 -2.73 -7.41 31.19
CA GLU A 51 -2.58 -6.31 30.21
C GLU A 51 -1.14 -5.80 30.15
N ARG A 52 -0.48 -5.56 31.30
CA ARG A 52 0.93 -5.14 31.32
C ARG A 52 1.88 -6.21 30.78
N MET A 53 1.60 -7.48 31.04
CA MET A 53 2.37 -8.60 30.47
C MET A 53 2.20 -8.68 28.96
N GLU A 54 0.98 -8.51 28.45
CA GLU A 54 0.70 -8.43 27.01
C GLU A 54 1.43 -7.24 26.37
N GLU A 55 1.39 -6.05 26.98
CA GLU A 55 2.13 -4.89 26.51
C GLU A 55 3.64 -5.10 26.52
N PHE A 56 4.18 -5.73 27.57
CA PHE A 56 5.60 -6.04 27.67
C PHE A 56 6.03 -7.08 26.62
N VAL A 57 5.25 -8.15 26.45
CA VAL A 57 5.48 -9.16 25.41
C VAL A 57 5.41 -8.51 24.03
N HIS A 58 4.44 -7.62 23.78
CA HIS A 58 4.36 -6.84 22.55
C HIS A 58 5.62 -5.99 22.33
N LYS A 59 6.08 -5.23 23.33
CA LYS A 59 7.30 -4.41 23.24
C LYS A 59 8.57 -5.24 23.02
N VAL A 60 8.68 -6.40 23.67
CA VAL A 60 9.82 -7.31 23.49
C VAL A 60 9.79 -7.97 22.10
N TRP A 61 8.60 -8.30 21.60
CA TRP A 61 8.40 -8.88 20.27
C TRP A 61 8.67 -7.87 19.14
N GLU A 62 8.32 -6.59 19.34
CA GLU A 62 8.66 -5.49 18.43
C GLU A 62 10.17 -5.39 18.16
N GLY A 63 11.00 -5.84 19.12
CA GLY A 63 12.46 -5.87 19.00
C GLY A 63 13.06 -7.14 18.39
N ARG A 64 12.40 -8.31 18.50
CA ARG A 64 13.04 -9.62 18.26
C ARG A 64 12.14 -10.71 17.63
N TRP A 65 11.36 -10.40 16.61
CA TRP A 65 10.67 -11.45 15.86
C TRP A 65 11.63 -12.28 14.99
N ARG A 66 11.37 -13.59 14.85
CA ARG A 66 12.08 -14.50 13.93
C ARG A 66 11.11 -14.99 12.86
N VAL A 67 11.64 -15.36 11.69
CA VAL A 67 10.84 -15.97 10.65
C VAL A 67 10.31 -17.32 11.10
N ILE A 68 9.10 -17.68 10.67
CA ILE A 68 8.42 -18.92 11.02
C ILE A 68 8.16 -19.78 9.77
N PRO A 69 8.04 -21.11 9.94
CA PRO A 69 7.65 -22.01 8.85
C PRO A 69 6.14 -21.87 8.51
N HIS A 70 5.73 -22.38 7.35
CA HIS A 70 4.37 -22.20 6.79
C HIS A 70 3.27 -22.95 7.57
N ASP A 71 3.60 -24.12 8.10
CA ASP A 71 2.69 -24.99 8.84
C ASP A 71 2.10 -24.33 10.09
N VAL A 72 2.88 -23.47 10.76
CA VAL A 72 2.48 -22.75 11.98
C VAL A 72 1.81 -21.39 11.70
N LEU A 73 1.63 -21.00 10.43
CA LEU A 73 0.93 -19.75 10.11
C LEU A 73 -0.56 -19.83 10.46
N PRO A 74 -1.19 -18.69 10.84
CA PRO A 74 -2.63 -18.61 10.89
C PRO A 74 -3.21 -18.65 9.45
N ASP A 75 -4.43 -19.13 9.30
CA ASP A 75 -5.01 -19.43 7.99
C ASP A 75 -5.08 -18.24 7.03
N TRP A 76 -5.32 -17.02 7.55
CA TRP A 76 -5.35 -15.80 6.74
C TRP A 76 -3.97 -15.36 6.20
N LEU A 77 -2.88 -15.94 6.71
CA LEU A 77 -1.51 -15.76 6.18
C LEU A 77 -1.06 -16.89 5.26
N LYS A 78 -1.83 -17.99 5.15
CA LYS A 78 -1.50 -19.14 4.30
C LYS A 78 -2.00 -18.93 2.87
N ASP A 79 -1.33 -18.06 2.11
CA ASP A 79 -1.69 -17.83 0.70
C ASP A 79 -1.04 -18.83 -0.28
N ASN A 80 0.20 -19.26 -0.02
CA ASN A 80 0.95 -20.13 -0.92
C ASN A 80 1.75 -21.22 -0.18
N ASP A 81 1.26 -22.45 -0.26
CA ASP A 81 1.85 -23.63 0.40
C ASP A 81 3.21 -24.06 -0.18
N PHE A 82 3.61 -23.53 -1.35
CA PHE A 82 4.94 -23.76 -1.92
C PHE A 82 6.05 -22.96 -1.21
N LEU A 83 5.69 -21.92 -0.45
CA LEU A 83 6.63 -21.13 0.34
C LEU A 83 6.75 -21.75 1.73
N LEU A 84 7.73 -22.64 1.92
CA LEU A 84 7.78 -23.46 3.13
C LEU A 84 8.27 -22.69 4.37
N HIS A 85 9.19 -21.73 4.23
CA HIS A 85 9.88 -21.04 5.34
C HIS A 85 10.09 -19.56 5.01
N GLY A 86 10.45 -18.76 6.02
CA GLY A 86 10.81 -17.35 5.85
C GLY A 86 9.67 -16.37 6.06
N HIS A 87 8.55 -16.83 6.65
CA HIS A 87 7.36 -16.02 6.86
C HIS A 87 7.47 -15.13 8.08
N ARG A 88 6.81 -13.97 8.05
CA ARG A 88 6.66 -13.10 9.22
C ARG A 88 5.58 -13.67 10.14
N PRO A 89 5.80 -13.71 11.47
CA PRO A 89 4.74 -14.01 12.41
C PRO A 89 3.67 -12.90 12.39
N PRO A 90 2.45 -13.17 12.89
CA PRO A 90 1.47 -12.12 13.12
C PRO A 90 2.04 -11.08 14.10
N MET A 91 2.07 -9.82 13.69
CA MET A 91 2.66 -8.70 14.43
C MET A 91 1.66 -7.54 14.43
N PRO A 92 0.78 -7.42 15.45
CA PRO A 92 -0.24 -6.37 15.52
C PRO A 92 0.35 -5.01 15.92
N SER A 93 1.44 -4.61 15.26
CA SER A 93 2.11 -3.32 15.39
C SER A 93 2.51 -2.85 14.01
N PHE A 94 1.93 -1.74 13.55
CA PHE A 94 2.33 -1.10 12.30
C PHE A 94 3.82 -0.75 12.32
N ARG A 95 4.35 -0.31 13.46
CA ARG A 95 5.77 0.02 13.60
C ARG A 95 6.66 -1.20 13.30
N ALA A 96 6.30 -2.38 13.82
CA ALA A 96 7.01 -3.61 13.52
C ALA A 96 6.89 -4.01 12.04
N CYS A 97 5.70 -3.84 11.44
CA CYS A 97 5.46 -4.11 10.02
C CYS A 97 6.32 -3.20 9.11
N PHE A 98 6.33 -1.88 9.34
CA PHE A 98 7.17 -0.95 8.55
C PHE A 98 8.66 -1.17 8.79
N LYS A 99 9.07 -1.51 10.01
CA LYS A 99 10.47 -1.88 10.28
C LYS A 99 10.88 -3.17 9.56
N SER A 100 9.94 -4.06 9.26
CA SER A 100 10.21 -5.30 8.53
C SER A 100 10.64 -5.08 7.07
N ILE A 101 10.35 -3.93 6.46
CA ILE A 101 10.80 -3.57 5.09
C ILE A 101 12.32 -3.77 4.91
N PHE A 102 13.09 -3.51 5.98
CA PHE A 102 14.56 -3.64 5.98
C PHE A 102 15.05 -5.02 6.47
N ARG A 103 14.16 -6.02 6.59
CA ARG A 103 14.48 -7.40 6.96
C ARG A 103 14.20 -8.34 5.78
N ILE A 104 14.86 -9.49 5.79
CA ILE A 104 14.69 -10.54 4.79
C ILE A 104 13.59 -11.51 5.24
N HIS A 105 12.56 -11.64 4.42
CA HIS A 105 11.42 -12.55 4.59
C HIS A 105 10.73 -12.75 3.23
N THR A 106 9.69 -13.60 3.17
CA THR A 106 8.95 -13.92 1.93
C THR A 106 8.41 -12.68 1.21
N GLU A 107 7.95 -11.67 1.95
CA GLU A 107 7.38 -10.44 1.39
C GLU A 107 8.39 -9.34 1.00
N THR A 108 9.69 -9.52 1.24
CA THR A 108 10.69 -8.45 0.98
C THR A 108 10.71 -8.04 -0.49
N GLY A 109 10.67 -9.01 -1.42
CA GLY A 109 10.64 -8.74 -2.86
C GLY A 109 9.36 -8.00 -3.30
N ASN A 110 8.20 -8.43 -2.80
CA ASN A 110 6.91 -7.82 -3.12
C ASN A 110 6.85 -6.34 -2.68
N ILE A 111 7.38 -6.04 -1.48
CA ILE A 111 7.45 -4.66 -0.98
C ILE A 111 8.39 -3.82 -1.85
N TRP A 112 9.64 -4.25 -2.04
CA TRP A 112 10.66 -3.42 -2.70
C TRP A 112 10.39 -3.18 -4.18
N THR A 113 9.87 -4.19 -4.90
CA THR A 113 9.55 -4.04 -6.32
C THR A 113 8.48 -2.96 -6.55
N HIS A 114 7.39 -2.99 -5.77
CA HIS A 114 6.31 -2.01 -5.91
C HIS A 114 6.64 -0.66 -5.26
N LEU A 115 7.41 -0.62 -4.17
CA LEU A 115 7.88 0.63 -3.57
C LEU A 115 8.80 1.40 -4.53
N LEU A 116 9.81 0.74 -5.10
CA LEU A 116 10.70 1.36 -6.08
C LEU A 116 9.95 1.76 -7.35
N GLY A 117 9.02 0.92 -7.82
CA GLY A 117 8.14 1.26 -8.93
C GLY A 117 7.29 2.51 -8.65
N CYS A 118 6.72 2.62 -7.45
CA CYS A 118 5.92 3.77 -7.04
C CYS A 118 6.76 5.06 -7.08
N LEU A 119 7.97 5.04 -6.52
CA LEU A 119 8.88 6.19 -6.56
C LEU A 119 9.28 6.54 -8.01
N PHE A 120 9.54 5.54 -8.85
CA PHE A 120 9.85 5.74 -10.26
C PHE A 120 8.71 6.45 -10.99
N PHE A 121 7.47 5.94 -10.89
CA PHE A 121 6.32 6.54 -11.57
C PHE A 121 5.93 7.91 -11.00
N LEU A 122 6.15 8.14 -9.70
CA LEU A 122 5.98 9.46 -9.09
C LEU A 122 6.96 10.48 -9.68
N CYS A 123 8.26 10.15 -9.70
CA CYS A 123 9.29 11.02 -10.28
C CYS A 123 9.03 11.27 -11.78
N LEU A 124 8.72 10.21 -12.53
CA LEU A 124 8.43 10.30 -13.96
C LEU A 124 7.18 11.15 -14.24
N GLY A 125 6.13 10.98 -13.44
CA GLY A 125 4.89 11.77 -13.52
C GLY A 125 5.14 13.25 -13.24
N LEU A 126 5.89 13.57 -12.18
CA LEU A 126 6.28 14.96 -11.87
C LEU A 126 7.09 15.56 -13.01
N MET A 127 8.12 14.86 -13.50
CA MET A 127 8.92 15.31 -14.65
C MET A 127 8.06 15.57 -15.89
N TYR A 128 7.05 14.72 -16.15
CA TYR A 128 6.12 14.92 -17.25
C TYR A 128 5.27 16.18 -17.06
N MET A 129 4.73 16.42 -15.86
CA MET A 129 3.89 17.59 -15.56
C MET A 129 4.67 18.90 -15.69
N PHE A 130 5.96 18.90 -15.37
CA PHE A 130 6.85 20.07 -15.49
C PHE A 130 7.41 20.30 -16.91
N ARG A 131 7.09 19.45 -17.90
CA ARG A 131 7.49 19.70 -19.30
C ARG A 131 6.92 21.04 -19.80
N PRO A 132 7.70 21.85 -20.56
CA PRO A 132 7.23 23.10 -21.13
C PRO A 132 6.01 22.92 -22.03
N ASN A 133 5.00 23.78 -21.86
CA ASN A 133 3.73 23.71 -22.59
C ASN A 133 3.90 23.79 -24.13
N MET A 134 4.98 24.40 -24.62
CA MET A 134 5.29 24.50 -26.05
C MET A 134 5.57 23.14 -26.71
N SER A 135 5.74 22.07 -25.93
CA SER A 135 5.93 20.70 -26.44
C SER A 135 4.62 19.97 -26.77
N PHE A 136 3.47 20.57 -26.45
CA PHE A 136 2.16 19.94 -26.55
C PHE A 136 1.23 20.78 -27.43
N VAL A 137 0.29 20.12 -28.13
CA VAL A 137 -0.72 20.80 -28.95
C VAL A 137 -1.82 21.37 -28.06
N ALA A 138 -2.26 20.58 -27.07
CA ALA A 138 -3.26 20.95 -26.08
C ALA A 138 -2.73 20.66 -24.66
N PRO A 139 -1.87 21.54 -24.09
CA PRO A 139 -1.08 21.23 -22.90
C PRO A 139 -1.89 20.79 -21.68
N VAL A 140 -3.05 21.41 -21.45
CA VAL A 140 -3.90 21.07 -20.30
C VAL A 140 -4.52 19.69 -20.48
N GLN A 141 -5.14 19.43 -21.64
CA GLN A 141 -5.82 18.16 -21.92
C GLN A 141 -4.82 17.00 -21.97
N GLU A 142 -3.70 17.16 -22.67
CA GLU A 142 -2.66 16.13 -22.78
C GLU A 142 -2.02 15.80 -21.43
N LYS A 143 -1.82 16.80 -20.55
CA LYS A 143 -1.33 16.58 -19.19
C LYS A 143 -2.36 15.90 -18.30
N VAL A 144 -3.65 16.22 -18.44
CA VAL A 144 -4.72 15.55 -17.68
C VAL A 144 -4.84 14.08 -18.06
N VAL A 145 -4.89 13.76 -19.37
CA VAL A 145 -5.07 12.35 -19.81
C VAL A 145 -3.88 11.47 -19.42
N ILE A 146 -2.65 11.97 -19.52
CA ILE A 146 -1.46 11.25 -19.07
C ILE A 146 -1.37 11.23 -17.54
N GLY A 147 -1.81 12.30 -16.87
CA GLY A 147 -1.93 12.38 -15.42
C GLY A 147 -2.84 11.30 -14.83
N MET A 148 -3.93 10.95 -15.51
CA MET A 148 -4.82 9.85 -15.10
C MET A 148 -4.11 8.49 -15.12
N PHE A 149 -3.24 8.24 -16.10
CA PHE A 149 -2.39 7.05 -16.12
C PHE A 149 -1.41 7.03 -14.93
N PHE A 150 -0.69 8.13 -14.70
CA PHE A 150 0.24 8.23 -13.58
C PHE A 150 -0.48 8.07 -12.23
N LEU A 151 -1.66 8.66 -12.06
CA LEU A 151 -2.48 8.50 -10.87
C LEU A 151 -2.84 7.02 -10.65
N GLY A 152 -3.33 6.34 -11.68
CA GLY A 152 -3.65 4.91 -11.61
C GLY A 152 -2.43 4.06 -11.23
N ALA A 153 -1.27 4.31 -11.85
CA ALA A 153 -0.03 3.60 -11.57
C ALA A 153 0.47 3.83 -10.15
N ILE A 154 0.49 5.08 -9.68
CA ILE A 154 0.94 5.42 -8.32
C ILE A 154 0.00 4.82 -7.28
N LEU A 155 -1.32 4.90 -7.47
CA LEU A 155 -2.29 4.29 -6.55
C LEU A 155 -2.12 2.76 -6.48
N CYS A 156 -2.02 2.10 -7.64
CA CYS A 156 -1.82 0.65 -7.71
C CYS A 156 -0.58 0.20 -6.95
N LEU A 157 0.57 0.81 -7.25
CA LEU A 157 1.84 0.44 -6.63
C LEU A 157 1.83 0.80 -5.14
N SER A 158 1.24 1.94 -4.77
CA SER A 158 1.10 2.39 -3.38
C SER A 158 0.29 1.42 -2.54
N PHE A 159 -0.90 1.06 -2.99
CA PHE A 159 -1.75 0.10 -2.28
C PHE A 159 -1.07 -1.25 -2.14
N SER A 160 -0.34 -1.68 -3.16
CA SER A 160 0.34 -2.96 -3.14
C SER A 160 1.51 -3.04 -2.18
N TRP A 161 2.47 -2.09 -2.23
CA TRP A 161 3.61 -2.14 -1.30
C TRP A 161 3.16 -1.92 0.15
N LEU A 162 2.10 -1.11 0.37
CA LEU A 162 1.49 -0.94 1.69
C LEU A 162 0.85 -2.25 2.16
N PHE A 163 0.04 -2.91 1.33
CA PHE A 163 -0.55 -4.22 1.64
C PHE A 163 0.51 -5.23 2.03
N HIS A 164 1.53 -5.44 1.21
CA HIS A 164 2.61 -6.38 1.51
C HIS A 164 3.39 -5.98 2.77
N THR A 165 3.50 -4.68 3.09
CA THR A 165 4.14 -4.23 4.34
C THR A 165 3.31 -4.62 5.56
N VAL A 166 2.00 -4.33 5.57
CA VAL A 166 1.10 -4.58 6.71
C VAL A 166 0.41 -5.94 6.66
N TYR A 167 0.77 -6.80 5.70
CA TYR A 167 0.14 -8.10 5.47
C TYR A 167 0.17 -8.98 6.71
N CYS A 168 1.21 -8.90 7.56
CA CYS A 168 1.32 -9.69 8.79
C CYS A 168 0.70 -9.03 10.03
N HIS A 169 -0.04 -7.92 9.91
CA HIS A 169 -0.50 -7.16 11.07
C HIS A 169 -1.58 -7.91 11.88
N SER A 170 -2.76 -8.03 11.28
CA SER A 170 -3.92 -8.73 11.82
C SER A 170 -4.85 -9.07 10.66
N GLU A 171 -5.76 -10.01 10.87
CA GLU A 171 -6.69 -10.45 9.81
C GLU A 171 -7.52 -9.28 9.23
N GLY A 172 -8.02 -8.39 10.10
CA GLY A 172 -8.80 -7.22 9.66
C GLY A 172 -7.99 -6.25 8.80
N VAL A 173 -6.75 -5.93 9.21
CA VAL A 173 -5.86 -5.05 8.43
C VAL A 173 -5.49 -5.69 7.10
N SER A 174 -5.12 -6.98 7.12
CA SER A 174 -4.79 -7.74 5.92
C SER A 174 -5.96 -7.75 4.93
N ARG A 175 -7.19 -7.97 5.41
CA ARG A 175 -8.41 -7.96 4.59
C ARG A 175 -8.73 -6.59 3.99
N VAL A 176 -8.53 -5.50 4.73
CA VAL A 176 -8.76 -4.15 4.19
C VAL A 176 -7.73 -3.81 3.12
N PHE A 177 -6.46 -4.07 3.38
CA PHE A 177 -5.40 -3.72 2.44
C PHE A 177 -5.36 -4.64 1.21
N SER A 178 -5.79 -5.90 1.30
CA SER A 178 -5.93 -6.77 0.13
C SER A 178 -7.02 -6.25 -0.83
N LYS A 179 -8.14 -5.74 -0.31
CA LYS A 179 -9.18 -5.08 -1.12
C LYS A 179 -8.65 -3.83 -1.82
N LEU A 180 -7.81 -3.04 -1.14
CA LEU A 180 -7.16 -1.87 -1.74
C LEU A 180 -6.17 -2.28 -2.84
N ASP A 181 -5.36 -3.32 -2.61
CA ASP A 181 -4.39 -3.84 -3.58
C ASP A 181 -5.09 -4.28 -4.88
N TYR A 182 -6.16 -5.08 -4.77
CA TYR A 182 -6.98 -5.48 -5.92
C TYR A 182 -7.66 -4.30 -6.62
N SER A 183 -8.13 -3.30 -5.86
CA SER A 183 -8.71 -2.08 -6.45
C SER A 183 -7.65 -1.27 -7.20
N GLY A 184 -6.41 -1.28 -6.71
CA GLY A 184 -5.26 -0.67 -7.36
C GLY A 184 -5.06 -1.16 -8.79
N ILE A 185 -5.15 -2.48 -9.01
CA ILE A 185 -5.03 -3.09 -10.35
C ILE A 185 -6.08 -2.51 -11.31
N ALA A 186 -7.33 -2.38 -10.87
CA ALA A 186 -8.40 -1.79 -11.68
C ALA A 186 -8.12 -0.30 -12.00
N PHE A 187 -7.64 0.49 -11.02
CA PHE A 187 -7.27 1.89 -11.27
C PHE A 187 -6.15 2.03 -12.28
N LEU A 188 -5.12 1.17 -12.22
CA LEU A 188 -4.03 1.17 -13.21
C LEU A 188 -4.56 0.82 -14.60
N ILE A 189 -5.39 -0.22 -14.74
CA ILE A 189 -5.96 -0.60 -16.02
C ILE A 189 -6.81 0.54 -16.59
N MET A 190 -7.76 1.07 -15.81
CA MET A 190 -8.60 2.20 -16.24
C MET A 190 -7.75 3.41 -16.65
N GLY A 191 -6.77 3.79 -15.82
CA GLY A 191 -5.88 4.92 -16.08
C GLY A 191 -5.04 4.74 -17.35
N SER A 192 -4.61 3.52 -17.67
CA SER A 192 -3.84 3.20 -18.88
C SER A 192 -4.65 3.37 -20.17
N PHE A 193 -5.96 3.13 -20.12
CA PHE A 193 -6.84 3.31 -21.29
C PHE A 193 -7.07 4.79 -21.62
N VAL A 194 -7.04 5.70 -20.64
CA VAL A 194 -7.36 7.13 -20.85
C VAL A 194 -6.49 7.79 -21.92
N PRO A 195 -5.15 7.83 -21.80
CA PRO A 195 -4.31 8.45 -22.82
C PRO A 195 -4.32 7.64 -24.12
N TRP A 196 -4.37 6.31 -24.05
CA TRP A 196 -4.38 5.46 -25.25
C TRP A 196 -5.61 5.71 -26.13
N LEU A 197 -6.81 5.75 -25.54
CA LEU A 197 -8.05 6.05 -26.26
C LEU A 197 -8.07 7.49 -26.76
N TYR A 198 -7.57 8.45 -25.95
CA TYR A 198 -7.47 9.86 -26.36
C TYR A 198 -6.66 10.04 -27.65
N TYR A 199 -5.48 9.42 -27.75
CA TYR A 199 -4.65 9.53 -28.94
C TYR A 199 -5.14 8.65 -30.11
N SER A 200 -5.68 7.46 -29.83
CA SER A 200 -6.17 6.57 -30.89
C SER A 200 -7.43 7.12 -31.56
N PHE A 201 -8.32 7.74 -30.80
CA PHE A 201 -9.56 8.32 -31.31
C PHE A 201 -9.54 9.85 -31.32
N TYR A 202 -8.35 10.45 -31.49
CA TYR A 202 -8.16 11.92 -31.43
C TYR A 202 -9.08 12.67 -32.40
N CYS A 203 -9.27 12.14 -33.61
CA CYS A 203 -10.15 12.73 -34.64
C CYS A 203 -11.62 12.28 -34.53
N SER A 204 -11.94 11.33 -33.65
CA SER A 204 -13.25 10.70 -33.53
C SER A 204 -13.71 10.69 -32.06
N PRO A 205 -14.29 11.81 -31.56
CA PRO A 205 -14.59 11.94 -30.13
C PRO A 205 -15.67 10.97 -29.65
N GLN A 206 -16.67 10.64 -30.49
CA GLN A 206 -17.78 9.76 -30.10
C GLN A 206 -17.31 8.35 -29.66
N PRO A 207 -16.53 7.59 -30.47
CA PRO A 207 -16.02 6.29 -30.01
C PRO A 207 -15.08 6.42 -28.80
N CYS A 208 -14.27 7.49 -28.71
CA CYS A 208 -13.43 7.75 -27.53
C CYS A 208 -14.25 7.78 -26.23
N PHE A 209 -15.32 8.59 -26.20
CA PHE A 209 -16.19 8.69 -25.02
C PHE A 209 -16.90 7.38 -24.69
N ILE A 210 -17.41 6.66 -25.69
CA ILE A 210 -18.08 5.37 -25.49
C ILE A 210 -17.13 4.38 -24.81
N TYR A 211 -15.90 4.22 -25.34
CA TYR A 211 -14.95 3.27 -24.78
C TYR A 211 -14.45 3.68 -23.40
N LEU A 212 -14.28 4.98 -23.13
CA LEU A 212 -13.97 5.46 -21.77
C LEU A 212 -15.08 5.10 -20.78
N ILE A 213 -16.35 5.30 -21.13
CA ILE A 213 -17.48 4.93 -20.29
C ILE A 213 -17.49 3.43 -20.02
N VAL A 214 -17.31 2.61 -21.07
CA VAL A 214 -17.29 1.14 -20.94
C VAL A 214 -16.18 0.69 -20.01
N VAL A 215 -14.96 1.19 -20.17
CA VAL A 215 -13.81 0.83 -19.32
C VAL A 215 -14.05 1.26 -17.87
N CYS A 216 -14.65 2.43 -17.65
CA CYS A 216 -15.02 2.87 -16.31
C CYS A 216 -16.07 1.95 -15.67
N ILE A 217 -17.11 1.55 -16.40
CA ILE A 217 -18.12 0.62 -15.88
C ILE A 217 -17.50 -0.73 -15.54
N LEU A 218 -16.67 -1.29 -16.43
CA LEU A 218 -16.00 -2.56 -16.21
C LEU A 218 -15.03 -2.49 -15.03
N GLY A 219 -14.24 -1.41 -14.93
CA GLY A 219 -13.30 -1.21 -13.84
C GLY A 219 -13.97 -0.99 -12.49
N LEU A 220 -15.05 -0.20 -12.43
CA LEU A 220 -15.86 -0.06 -11.21
C LEU A 220 -16.50 -1.39 -10.80
N SER A 221 -16.99 -2.17 -11.77
CA SER A 221 -17.52 -3.51 -11.50
C SER A 221 -16.44 -4.42 -10.91
N ALA A 222 -15.21 -4.39 -11.46
CA ALA A 222 -14.08 -5.14 -10.93
C ALA A 222 -13.68 -4.69 -9.51
N ILE A 223 -13.73 -3.39 -9.22
CA ILE A 223 -13.51 -2.84 -7.87
C ILE A 223 -14.58 -3.36 -6.90
N THR A 224 -15.85 -3.31 -7.29
CA THR A 224 -16.97 -3.83 -6.46
C THR A 224 -16.81 -5.30 -6.15
N VAL A 225 -16.48 -6.13 -7.15
CA VAL A 225 -16.21 -7.56 -6.95
C VAL A 225 -15.00 -7.77 -6.04
N SER A 226 -13.97 -6.92 -6.14
CA SER A 226 -12.79 -6.96 -5.29
C SER A 226 -13.08 -6.62 -3.82
N GLN A 227 -14.21 -5.96 -3.51
CA GLN A 227 -14.62 -5.69 -2.14
C GLN A 227 -15.27 -6.90 -1.45
N CYS A 228 -15.63 -7.94 -2.19
CA CYS A 228 -16.24 -9.14 -1.63
C CYS A 228 -15.21 -10.01 -0.92
N ASP A 229 -15.52 -10.46 0.31
CA ASP A 229 -14.56 -11.22 1.14
C ASP A 229 -14.12 -12.55 0.51
N PHE A 230 -15.02 -13.22 -0.24
CA PHE A 230 -14.68 -14.47 -0.93
C PHE A 230 -13.61 -14.28 -2.01
N PHE A 231 -13.50 -13.07 -2.59
CA PHE A 231 -12.58 -12.78 -3.68
C PHE A 231 -11.12 -12.89 -3.24
N ALA A 232 -10.83 -12.59 -1.97
CA ALA A 232 -9.48 -12.67 -1.40
C ALA A 232 -9.02 -14.10 -1.06
N THR A 233 -9.94 -15.07 -1.04
CA THR A 233 -9.60 -16.44 -0.65
C THR A 233 -8.74 -17.16 -1.71
N PRO A 234 -7.84 -18.09 -1.34
CA PRO A 234 -6.93 -18.76 -2.29
C PRO A 234 -7.65 -19.52 -3.41
N GLN A 235 -8.85 -20.06 -3.14
CA GLN A 235 -9.66 -20.82 -4.10
C GLN A 235 -10.08 -19.97 -5.31
N TYR A 236 -10.18 -18.65 -5.15
CA TYR A 236 -10.59 -17.72 -6.19
C TYR A 236 -9.42 -17.07 -6.92
N ARG A 237 -8.16 -17.52 -6.71
CA ARG A 237 -6.97 -16.98 -7.40
C ARG A 237 -7.14 -16.94 -8.92
N GLY A 238 -7.69 -18.01 -9.52
CA GLY A 238 -7.99 -18.06 -10.96
C GLY A 238 -9.09 -17.10 -11.40
N VAL A 239 -10.11 -16.89 -10.56
CA VAL A 239 -11.19 -15.92 -10.83
C VAL A 239 -10.63 -14.50 -10.81
N ARG A 240 -9.78 -14.16 -9.83
CA ARG A 240 -9.11 -12.85 -9.77
C ARG A 240 -8.31 -12.58 -11.04
N ALA A 241 -7.48 -13.54 -11.45
CA ALA A 241 -6.70 -13.45 -12.69
C ALA A 241 -7.62 -13.22 -13.89
N GLY A 242 -8.69 -14.02 -14.04
CA GLY A 242 -9.65 -13.88 -15.12
C GLY A 242 -10.34 -12.52 -15.19
N VAL A 243 -10.74 -11.94 -14.04
CA VAL A 243 -11.38 -10.61 -13.98
C VAL A 243 -10.43 -9.52 -14.49
N PHE A 244 -9.19 -9.47 -13.99
CA PHE A 244 -8.25 -8.40 -14.37
C PHE A 244 -7.66 -8.59 -15.77
N VAL A 245 -7.40 -9.84 -16.19
CA VAL A 245 -7.01 -10.14 -17.58
C VAL A 245 -8.15 -9.79 -18.53
N GLY A 246 -9.40 -10.15 -18.21
CA GLY A 246 -10.56 -9.79 -18.99
C GLY A 246 -10.75 -8.28 -19.12
N LEU A 247 -10.53 -7.54 -18.02
CA LEU A 247 -10.55 -6.07 -18.03
C LEU A 247 -9.48 -5.49 -18.96
N GLY A 248 -8.24 -6.00 -18.92
CA GLY A 248 -7.17 -5.59 -19.83
C GLY A 248 -7.46 -5.95 -21.30
N LEU A 249 -7.91 -7.18 -21.55
CA LEU A 249 -8.25 -7.68 -22.89
C LEU A 249 -9.52 -7.05 -23.48
N SER A 250 -10.33 -6.36 -22.68
CA SER A 250 -11.43 -5.54 -23.20
C SER A 250 -10.95 -4.49 -24.22
N GLY A 251 -9.65 -4.13 -24.18
CA GLY A 251 -8.99 -3.26 -25.16
C GLY A 251 -8.96 -3.80 -26.59
N VAL A 252 -9.16 -5.11 -26.81
CA VAL A 252 -9.23 -5.70 -28.15
C VAL A 252 -10.34 -5.07 -28.99
N VAL A 253 -11.49 -4.75 -28.38
CA VAL A 253 -12.63 -4.14 -29.10
C VAL A 253 -12.30 -2.74 -29.64
N PRO A 254 -11.83 -1.77 -28.84
CA PRO A 254 -11.40 -0.47 -29.36
C PRO A 254 -10.22 -0.58 -30.34
N THR A 255 -9.29 -1.54 -30.15
CA THR A 255 -8.22 -1.79 -31.13
C THR A 255 -8.77 -2.21 -32.48
N LEU A 256 -9.70 -3.18 -32.51
CA LEU A 256 -10.31 -3.64 -33.76
C LEU A 256 -11.08 -2.51 -34.45
N HIS A 257 -11.84 -1.71 -33.71
CA HIS A 257 -12.53 -0.54 -34.25
C HIS A 257 -11.52 0.45 -34.86
N PHE A 258 -10.44 0.77 -34.15
CA PHE A 258 -9.40 1.66 -34.67
C PHE A 258 -8.79 1.12 -35.98
N VAL A 259 -8.45 -0.17 -36.04
CA VAL A 259 -7.89 -0.81 -37.25
C VAL A 259 -8.86 -0.78 -38.42
N ILE A 260 -10.16 -1.00 -38.17
CA ILE A 260 -11.20 -0.95 -39.22
C ILE A 260 -11.38 0.49 -39.74
N SER A 261 -11.37 1.48 -38.86
CA SER A 261 -11.59 2.89 -39.23
C SER A 261 -10.39 3.55 -39.91
N GLU A 262 -9.18 3.27 -39.43
CA GLU A 262 -7.94 3.93 -39.90
C GLU A 262 -7.14 3.10 -40.93
N GLY A 263 -7.49 1.83 -41.08
CA GLY A 263 -6.80 0.88 -41.95
C GLY A 263 -5.54 0.27 -41.33
N LEU A 264 -5.23 -0.95 -41.76
CA LEU A 264 -4.13 -1.75 -41.20
C LEU A 264 -2.75 -1.06 -41.34
N ILE A 265 -2.51 -0.38 -42.48
CA ILE A 265 -1.23 0.28 -42.76
C ILE A 265 -0.95 1.38 -41.73
N ARG A 266 -1.95 2.20 -41.40
CA ARG A 266 -1.82 3.29 -40.43
C ARG A 266 -1.63 2.75 -39.01
N ALA A 267 -2.36 1.69 -38.65
CA ALA A 267 -2.21 1.02 -37.36
C ALA A 267 -0.81 0.42 -37.16
N THR A 268 -0.19 -0.13 -38.21
CA THR A 268 1.17 -0.68 -38.15
C THR A 268 2.26 0.38 -38.25
N THR A 269 2.07 1.44 -39.06
CA THR A 269 3.09 2.50 -39.25
C THR A 269 3.19 3.46 -38.07
N ILE A 270 2.10 3.73 -37.35
CA ILE A 270 2.13 4.51 -36.09
C ILE A 270 2.75 3.67 -34.93
N GLY A 271 3.05 2.39 -35.17
CA GLY A 271 3.72 1.51 -34.21
C GLY A 271 2.81 0.95 -33.11
N GLN A 272 1.51 1.27 -33.10
CA GLN A 272 0.59 0.85 -32.04
C GLN A 272 0.47 -0.67 -31.93
N MET A 273 0.41 -1.39 -33.06
CA MET A 273 0.19 -2.85 -33.06
C MET A 273 1.31 -3.63 -32.35
N GLY A 274 2.58 -3.23 -32.54
CA GLY A 274 3.71 -3.89 -31.88
C GLY A 274 3.68 -3.71 -30.36
N TRP A 275 3.41 -2.49 -29.90
CA TRP A 275 3.29 -2.19 -28.47
C TRP A 275 2.07 -2.87 -27.84
N LEU A 276 0.92 -2.91 -28.53
CA LEU A 276 -0.28 -3.60 -28.04
C LEU A 276 -0.05 -5.11 -27.91
N LEU A 277 0.65 -5.74 -28.86
CA LEU A 277 1.00 -7.16 -28.77
C LEU A 277 1.97 -7.42 -27.60
N LEU A 278 2.96 -6.55 -27.40
CA LEU A 278 3.84 -6.64 -26.24
C LEU A 278 3.06 -6.51 -24.93
N MET A 279 2.16 -5.53 -24.83
CA MET A 279 1.29 -5.34 -23.66
C MET A 279 0.41 -6.58 -23.42
N ALA A 280 -0.24 -7.11 -24.45
CA ALA A 280 -1.05 -8.33 -24.34
C ALA A 280 -0.22 -9.52 -23.86
N THR A 281 1.01 -9.67 -24.38
CA THR A 281 1.94 -10.72 -23.95
C THR A 281 2.26 -10.57 -22.47
N LEU A 282 2.69 -9.38 -22.03
CA LEU A 282 3.02 -9.10 -20.63
C LEU A 282 1.82 -9.36 -19.68
N TYR A 283 0.62 -8.95 -20.08
CA TYR A 283 -0.61 -9.17 -19.31
C TYR A 283 -0.94 -10.67 -19.17
N ILE A 284 -0.86 -11.43 -20.26
CA ILE A 284 -1.18 -12.86 -20.23
C ILE A 284 -0.11 -13.64 -19.46
N THR A 285 1.17 -13.40 -19.74
CA THR A 285 2.27 -14.10 -19.05
C THR A 285 2.39 -13.74 -17.58
N GLY A 286 1.96 -12.53 -17.18
CA GLY A 286 1.95 -12.13 -15.78
C GLY A 286 0.80 -12.70 -14.97
N ALA A 287 -0.29 -13.13 -15.63
CA ALA A 287 -1.48 -13.67 -14.99
C ALA A 287 -1.54 -15.21 -14.97
N CYS A 288 -0.85 -15.86 -15.91
CA CYS A 288 -0.69 -17.32 -15.99
C CYS A 288 0.44 -17.81 -15.08
#